data_AF-A0A168KLI4-F1
#
_entry.id   AF-A0A168KLI4-F1
#
_cell.length_a   1.000
_cell.length_b   1.000
_cell.length_c   1.000
_cell.angle_alpha   90.00
_cell.angle_beta   90.00
_cell.angle_gamma   90.00
#
_symmetry.space_group_name_H-M   'P 1'
#
loop_
_entity.id
_entity.type
_entity.pdbx_description
1 polymer ?
#
loop_
_entity_poly.entity_id
_entity_poly.type
_entity_poly.pdbx_seq_one_letter_code
_entity_poly.pdbx_strand_id
1 'polypeptide(L)'
;DPELNFQPDTGKIEVYRSSGGNGVRLDGGAGYAGAIITPHYDSLLVKCTCSGSTYEVARRKIVRALVEFRIRGVKTNIPFLQRLLTHDTFMTGNCWTTFIDDTPDLFRLVQYQNRAQRLLGYLGDIVVNGSQIKGQVGEPSYKHEIEVPVIRGHNGNNVDVSAPPTDGWRKIIVEQGPDAFAKAVRAYPGVLIMDTTWRDAHQSLLATRVRTVDLLRIAAATSHALSNAFSLECWGGATFDVAMRFLYEDPWDRLMELRKAVPNIPFQMLLRGANAVGYTSYPDNVVYEFCDKAVKAGMDVFRIFDSLNYVENMKLGIDAVKKAGGVVEATVCYTGDVSNPEKKKY
;
A
#
# COMPACT_ATOMS: atom_id res chain seq x y z
N ASP A 1 25.58 -18.59 10.06
CA ASP A 1 24.85 -17.43 9.55
C ASP A 1 25.84 -16.42 8.96
N PRO A 2 25.83 -16.20 7.64
CA PRO A 2 26.67 -15.18 7.01
C PRO A 2 26.50 -13.75 7.56
N GLU A 3 25.34 -13.39 8.12
CA GLU A 3 25.11 -12.07 8.75
C GLU A 3 25.79 -11.96 10.12
N LEU A 4 26.15 -13.08 10.74
CA LEU A 4 26.81 -13.18 12.04
C LEU A 4 28.20 -13.80 11.90
N ASN A 5 29.00 -13.25 10.98
CA ASN A 5 30.39 -13.69 10.73
C ASN A 5 30.52 -15.22 10.55
N PHE A 6 29.58 -15.83 9.82
CA PHE A 6 29.52 -17.27 9.54
C PHE A 6 29.41 -18.18 10.78
N GLN A 7 29.04 -17.65 11.95
CA GLN A 7 28.81 -18.45 13.14
C GLN A 7 27.79 -19.57 12.85
N PRO A 8 28.09 -20.85 13.14
CA PRO A 8 27.14 -21.95 13.00
C PRO A 8 25.86 -21.68 13.80
N ASP A 9 24.72 -21.80 13.14
CA ASP A 9 23.42 -21.73 13.81
C ASP A 9 23.03 -23.13 14.32
N THR A 10 22.25 -23.17 15.41
CA THR A 10 21.87 -24.42 16.09
C THR A 10 20.37 -24.43 16.35
N GLY A 11 19.79 -25.62 16.50
CA GLY A 11 18.38 -25.77 16.77
C GLY A 11 17.69 -26.77 15.86
N LYS A 12 16.35 -26.78 15.91
CA LYS A 12 15.53 -27.74 15.18
C LYS A 12 15.26 -27.24 13.77
N ILE A 13 15.48 -28.09 12.77
CA ILE A 13 15.03 -27.84 11.40
C ILE A 13 13.53 -28.12 11.33
N GLU A 14 12.73 -27.07 11.13
CA GLU A 14 11.27 -27.15 11.05
C GLU A 14 10.79 -27.59 9.67
N VAL A 15 11.41 -27.05 8.62
CA VAL A 15 11.11 -27.37 7.24
C VAL A 15 12.41 -27.67 6.53
N TYR A 16 12.45 -28.80 5.84
CA TYR A 16 13.53 -29.16 4.93
C TYR A 16 12.94 -29.68 3.63
N ARG A 17 13.05 -28.89 2.57
CA ARG A 17 12.79 -29.34 1.19
C ARG A 17 14.05 -29.10 0.38
N SER A 18 14.57 -30.19 -0.16
CA SER A 18 15.74 -30.18 -1.02
C SER A 18 15.37 -29.91 -2.49
N SER A 19 16.34 -29.45 -3.26
CA SER A 19 16.22 -29.29 -4.71
C SER A 19 16.39 -30.63 -5.44
N GLY A 20 15.92 -30.73 -6.69
CA GLY A 20 16.09 -31.94 -7.50
C GLY A 20 16.19 -31.67 -9.01
N GLY A 21 16.03 -32.71 -9.82
CA GLY A 21 16.00 -32.62 -11.28
C GLY A 21 17.33 -32.93 -11.98
N ASN A 22 17.34 -32.80 -13.30
CA ASN A 22 18.45 -33.25 -14.16
C ASN A 22 19.80 -32.60 -13.81
N GLY A 23 20.78 -33.43 -13.46
CA GLY A 23 22.14 -33.00 -13.14
C GLY A 23 22.28 -32.33 -11.77
N VAL A 24 21.36 -32.59 -10.83
CA VAL A 24 21.53 -32.25 -9.41
C VAL A 24 21.73 -33.53 -8.60
N ARG A 25 22.81 -33.58 -7.83
CA ARG A 25 23.15 -34.64 -6.89
C ARG A 25 23.19 -34.04 -5.49
N LEU A 26 22.58 -34.74 -4.54
CA LEU A 26 22.58 -34.36 -3.13
C LEU A 26 23.19 -35.47 -2.29
N ASP A 27 24.19 -35.13 -1.48
CA ASP A 27 24.79 -36.02 -0.50
C ASP A 27 24.47 -35.46 0.90
N GLY A 28 23.50 -36.07 1.56
CA GLY A 28 22.95 -35.61 2.84
C GLY A 28 23.93 -35.75 4.00
N GLY A 29 23.98 -34.74 4.86
CA GLY A 29 24.52 -34.81 6.22
C GLY A 29 23.38 -34.84 7.23
N ALA A 30 23.33 -33.88 8.16
CA ALA A 30 22.28 -33.75 9.17
C ALA A 30 21.01 -32.99 8.68
N GLY A 31 20.90 -32.68 7.39
CA GLY A 31 19.79 -31.92 6.83
C GLY A 31 18.55 -32.77 6.53
N TYR A 32 17.64 -32.93 7.50
CA TYR A 32 16.30 -33.48 7.28
C TYR A 32 15.26 -32.79 8.19
N ALA A 33 13.98 -32.91 7.85
CA ALA A 33 12.91 -32.28 8.62
C ALA A 33 12.82 -32.88 10.03
N GLY A 34 12.84 -32.02 11.05
CA GLY A 34 12.85 -32.41 12.46
C GLY A 34 14.24 -32.66 13.06
N ALA A 35 15.32 -32.63 12.26
CA ALA A 35 16.69 -32.76 12.76
C ALA A 35 17.04 -31.66 13.78
N ILE A 36 17.85 -32.00 14.79
CA ILE A 36 18.37 -31.05 15.77
C ILE A 36 19.86 -30.84 15.50
N ILE A 37 20.21 -29.64 15.05
CA ILE A 37 21.60 -29.25 14.80
C ILE A 37 22.22 -28.81 16.12
N THR A 38 23.26 -29.53 16.54
CA THR A 38 23.97 -29.28 17.80
C THR A 38 25.24 -28.46 17.55
N PRO A 39 25.77 -27.73 18.54
CA PRO A 39 27.01 -26.96 18.41
C PRO A 39 28.29 -27.82 18.43
N HIS A 40 28.18 -29.14 18.61
CA HIS A 40 29.32 -30.01 18.92
C HIS A 40 30.09 -30.51 17.70
N TYR A 41 29.49 -30.44 16.50
CA TYR A 41 30.05 -30.97 15.26
C TYR A 41 30.09 -29.88 14.17
N ASP A 42 30.47 -30.26 12.96
CA ASP A 42 30.43 -29.37 11.82
C ASP A 42 28.98 -28.98 11.47
N SER A 43 28.83 -27.83 10.80
CA SER A 43 27.52 -27.24 10.46
C SER A 43 26.97 -27.72 9.11
N LEU A 44 27.46 -28.85 8.59
CA LEU A 44 27.10 -29.35 7.27
C LEU A 44 25.70 -29.98 7.26
N LEU A 45 24.79 -29.37 6.48
CA LEU A 45 23.45 -29.93 6.27
C LEU A 45 23.40 -30.91 5.10
N VAL A 46 23.88 -30.49 3.93
CA VAL A 46 23.84 -31.25 2.68
C VAL A 46 24.90 -30.72 1.72
N LYS A 47 25.53 -31.60 0.94
CA LYS A 47 26.37 -31.21 -0.19
C LYS A 47 25.51 -31.25 -1.45
N CYS A 48 25.45 -30.14 -2.18
CA CYS A 48 24.75 -30.04 -3.45
C CYS A 48 25.76 -29.95 -4.60
N THR A 49 25.78 -30.94 -5.47
CA THR A 49 26.65 -31.00 -6.64
C THR A 49 25.81 -30.91 -7.91
N CYS A 50 26.18 -30.03 -8.84
CA CYS A 50 25.49 -29.91 -10.13
C CYS A 50 26.42 -30.20 -11.30
N SER A 51 25.89 -30.84 -12.34
CA SER A 51 26.63 -31.16 -13.58
C SER A 51 25.92 -30.60 -14.82
N GLY A 52 26.73 -30.18 -15.79
CA GLY A 52 26.28 -29.60 -17.06
C GLY A 52 27.32 -29.82 -18.15
N SER A 53 26.89 -29.67 -19.41
CA SER A 53 27.78 -29.78 -20.58
C SER A 53 28.83 -28.65 -20.64
N THR A 54 28.56 -27.53 -19.97
CA THR A 54 29.49 -26.42 -19.80
C THR A 54 29.51 -25.96 -18.35
N TYR A 55 30.57 -25.23 -17.99
CA TYR A 55 30.67 -24.55 -16.70
C TYR A 55 29.43 -23.69 -16.39
N GLU A 56 29.00 -22.87 -17.36
CA GLU A 56 27.85 -21.98 -17.18
C GLU A 56 26.53 -22.77 -16.98
N VAL A 57 26.34 -23.90 -17.66
CA VAL A 57 25.17 -24.76 -17.43
C VAL A 57 25.20 -25.36 -16.03
N ALA A 58 26.35 -25.84 -15.55
CA ALA A 58 26.50 -26.35 -14.19
C ALA A 58 26.26 -25.25 -13.14
N ARG A 59 26.82 -24.05 -13.36
CA ARG A 59 26.64 -22.87 -12.49
C ARG A 59 25.17 -22.45 -12.39
N ARG A 60 24.45 -22.35 -13.50
CA ARG A 60 23.01 -22.02 -13.50
C ARG A 60 22.18 -23.07 -12.75
N LYS A 61 22.53 -24.36 -12.90
CA LYS A 61 21.84 -25.43 -12.17
C LYS A 61 22.04 -25.35 -10.67
N ILE A 62 23.25 -25.07 -10.19
CA ILE A 62 23.51 -24.92 -8.74
C ILE A 62 22.84 -23.66 -8.19
N VAL A 63 22.84 -22.54 -8.93
CA VAL A 63 22.09 -21.33 -8.54
C VAL A 63 20.60 -21.63 -8.41
N ARG A 64 19.99 -22.30 -9.40
CA ARG A 64 18.59 -22.73 -9.33
C ARG A 64 18.33 -23.68 -8.16
N ALA A 65 19.19 -24.67 -7.95
CA ALA A 65 19.08 -25.61 -6.83
C ALA A 65 19.08 -24.87 -5.48
N LEU A 66 19.99 -23.92 -5.28
CA LEU A 66 20.05 -23.07 -4.09
C LEU A 66 18.79 -22.21 -3.88
N VAL A 67 18.19 -21.70 -4.97
CA VAL A 67 16.91 -20.96 -4.91
C VAL A 67 15.74 -21.90 -4.58
N GLU A 68 15.77 -23.16 -4.98
CA GLU A 68 14.71 -24.15 -4.71
C GLU A 68 14.71 -24.66 -3.26
N PHE A 69 15.88 -24.70 -2.59
CA PHE A 69 15.97 -25.14 -1.21
C PHE A 69 15.02 -24.35 -0.29
N ARG A 70 14.32 -25.06 0.59
CA ARG A 70 13.54 -24.46 1.69
C ARG A 70 14.01 -25.08 2.99
N ILE A 71 14.78 -24.31 3.75
CA ILE A 71 15.28 -24.70 5.08
C ILE A 71 14.74 -23.66 6.06
N ARG A 72 13.98 -24.10 7.06
CA ARG A 72 13.46 -23.25 8.17
C ARG A 72 13.87 -23.83 9.51
N GLY A 73 13.94 -22.98 10.52
CA GLY A 73 14.35 -23.33 11.88
C GLY A 73 15.81 -23.03 12.20
N VAL A 74 16.69 -22.99 11.18
CA VAL A 74 18.09 -22.56 11.30
C VAL A 74 18.50 -21.70 10.11
N LYS A 75 19.44 -20.78 10.32
CA LYS A 75 20.09 -19.96 9.29
C LYS A 75 21.07 -20.80 8.47
N THR A 76 21.23 -20.46 7.20
CA THR A 76 22.11 -21.19 6.26
C THR A 76 23.04 -20.24 5.51
N ASN A 77 24.09 -20.79 4.90
CA ASN A 77 25.01 -20.04 4.04
C ASN A 77 24.52 -19.90 2.59
N ILE A 78 23.29 -20.33 2.28
CA ILE A 78 22.70 -20.26 0.92
C ILE A 78 22.77 -18.83 0.33
N PRO A 79 22.43 -17.74 1.05
CA PRO A 79 22.51 -16.39 0.49
C PRO A 79 23.93 -16.00 0.04
N PHE A 80 24.94 -16.40 0.82
CA PHE A 80 26.35 -16.19 0.47
C PHE A 80 26.74 -17.00 -0.77
N LEU A 81 26.36 -18.28 -0.83
CA LEU A 81 26.64 -19.12 -2.00
C LEU A 81 25.99 -18.58 -3.27
N GLN A 82 24.76 -18.07 -3.19
CA GLN A 82 24.09 -17.40 -4.31
C GLN A 82 24.86 -16.17 -4.78
N ARG A 83 25.29 -15.31 -3.84
CA ARG A 83 26.11 -14.12 -4.15
C ARG A 83 27.43 -14.50 -4.82
N LEU A 84 28.17 -15.46 -4.25
CA LEU A 84 29.40 -15.99 -4.82
C LEU A 84 29.21 -16.51 -6.24
N LEU A 85 28.21 -17.37 -6.44
CA LEU A 85 27.94 -18.01 -7.74
C LEU A 85 27.43 -17.03 -8.80
N THR A 86 26.96 -15.85 -8.42
CA THR A 86 26.44 -14.80 -9.32
C THR A 86 27.40 -13.63 -9.49
N HIS A 87 28.56 -13.66 -8.84
CA HIS A 87 29.60 -12.65 -9.00
C HIS A 87 30.36 -12.87 -10.31
N ASP A 88 30.66 -11.80 -11.05
CA ASP A 88 31.29 -11.86 -12.37
C ASP A 88 32.60 -12.65 -12.39
N THR A 89 33.45 -12.46 -11.37
CA THR A 89 34.69 -13.23 -11.19
C THR A 89 34.44 -14.74 -11.14
N PHE A 90 33.41 -15.17 -10.42
CA PHE A 90 33.06 -16.59 -10.36
C PHE A 90 32.47 -17.04 -11.69
N MET A 91 31.56 -16.26 -12.28
CA MET A 91 30.93 -16.56 -13.57
C MET A 91 31.92 -16.74 -14.72
N THR A 92 33.04 -16.01 -14.70
CA THR A 92 34.10 -16.12 -15.72
C THR A 92 35.11 -17.22 -15.42
N GLY A 93 35.07 -17.83 -14.23
CA GLY A 93 36.01 -18.87 -13.80
C GLY A 93 37.39 -18.35 -13.39
N ASN A 94 37.58 -17.03 -13.33
CA ASN A 94 38.87 -16.38 -13.04
C ASN A 94 39.10 -16.17 -11.54
N CYS A 95 38.75 -17.17 -10.71
CA CYS A 95 38.92 -17.09 -9.26
C CYS A 95 40.36 -17.39 -8.85
N TRP A 96 40.81 -16.73 -7.78
CA TRP A 96 42.07 -17.01 -7.10
C TRP A 96 41.83 -17.36 -5.63
N THR A 97 42.86 -17.81 -4.92
CA THR A 97 42.72 -18.37 -3.56
C THR A 97 42.22 -17.38 -2.52
N THR A 98 42.51 -16.09 -2.67
CA THR A 98 42.07 -15.02 -1.76
C THR A 98 40.85 -14.26 -2.28
N PHE A 99 40.21 -14.71 -3.37
CA PHE A 99 39.10 -13.98 -4.00
C PHE A 99 37.98 -13.59 -3.03
N ILE A 100 37.58 -14.49 -2.13
CA ILE A 100 36.53 -14.22 -1.15
C ILE A 100 36.96 -13.13 -0.17
N ASP A 101 38.20 -13.19 0.32
CA ASP A 101 38.76 -12.24 1.28
C ASP A 101 38.96 -10.84 0.64
N ASP A 102 39.34 -10.82 -0.64
CA ASP A 102 39.59 -9.61 -1.43
C ASP A 102 38.30 -8.94 -1.93
N THR A 103 37.13 -9.57 -1.74
CA THR A 103 35.84 -9.10 -2.28
C THR A 103 34.80 -8.86 -1.18
N PRO A 104 34.89 -7.74 -0.42
CA PRO A 104 33.93 -7.41 0.64
C PRO A 104 32.46 -7.36 0.20
N ASP A 105 32.21 -7.12 -1.08
CA ASP A 105 30.87 -7.03 -1.66
C ASP A 105 30.12 -8.38 -1.69
N LEU A 106 30.82 -9.51 -1.54
CA LEU A 106 30.21 -10.83 -1.36
C LEU A 106 29.44 -10.97 -0.04
N PHE A 107 29.75 -10.14 0.95
CA PHE A 107 29.13 -10.16 2.27
C PHE A 107 27.95 -9.17 2.41
N ARG A 108 27.68 -8.37 1.38
CA ARG A 108 26.48 -7.53 1.31
C ARG A 108 25.30 -8.35 0.82
N LEU A 109 24.70 -9.08 1.75
CA LEU A 109 23.62 -10.01 1.45
C LEU A 109 22.30 -9.29 1.27
N VAL A 110 21.53 -9.71 0.26
CA VAL A 110 20.17 -9.23 0.07
C VAL A 110 19.30 -9.85 1.17
N GLN A 111 18.72 -9.01 2.03
CA GLN A 111 17.77 -9.49 3.03
C GLN A 111 16.46 -9.89 2.34
N TYR A 112 16.09 -11.17 2.50
CA TYR A 112 14.81 -11.66 2.05
C TYR A 112 13.67 -11.02 2.85
N GLN A 113 12.73 -10.37 2.17
CA GLN A 113 11.53 -9.84 2.82
C GLN A 113 10.64 -11.00 3.29
N ASN A 114 10.58 -11.22 4.60
CA ASN A 114 9.83 -12.33 5.20
C ASN A 114 8.33 -12.03 5.35
N ARG A 115 7.68 -11.61 4.25
CA ARG A 115 6.29 -11.11 4.23
C ARG A 115 5.28 -12.16 4.69
N ALA A 116 5.41 -13.39 4.20
CA ALA A 116 4.49 -14.48 4.55
C ALA A 116 4.56 -14.84 6.04
N GLN A 117 5.76 -14.89 6.64
CA GLN A 117 5.89 -15.17 8.08
C GLN A 117 5.37 -14.01 8.93
N ARG A 118 5.58 -12.76 8.51
CA ARG A 118 4.97 -11.60 9.19
C ARG A 118 3.44 -11.65 9.16
N LEU A 119 2.86 -12.00 8.01
CA LEU A 119 1.40 -12.17 7.87
C LEU A 119 0.88 -13.32 8.75
N LEU A 120 1.55 -14.48 8.76
CA LEU A 120 1.18 -15.59 9.63
C LEU A 120 1.32 -15.23 11.11
N GLY A 121 2.36 -14.46 11.48
CA GLY A 121 2.52 -13.93 12.82
C GLY A 121 1.36 -13.02 13.23
N TYR A 122 0.96 -12.10 12.35
CA TYR A 122 -0.21 -11.24 12.57
C TYR A 122 -1.51 -12.04 12.70
N LEU A 123 -1.77 -13.00 11.80
CA LEU A 123 -2.97 -13.83 11.87
C LEU A 123 -2.98 -14.70 13.16
N GLY A 124 -1.84 -15.25 13.53
CA GLY A 124 -1.69 -16.01 14.78
C GLY A 124 -1.97 -15.16 16.02
N ASP A 125 -1.44 -13.93 16.05
CA ASP A 125 -1.69 -12.97 17.13
C ASP A 125 -3.18 -12.61 17.23
N ILE A 126 -3.84 -12.32 16.12
CA ILE A 126 -5.28 -12.03 16.10
C ILE A 126 -6.12 -13.24 16.56
N VAL A 127 -5.75 -14.47 16.18
CA VAL A 127 -6.47 -15.69 16.60
C VAL A 127 -6.32 -15.94 18.11
N VAL A 128 -5.13 -15.72 18.66
CA VAL A 128 -4.84 -16.00 20.08
C VAL A 128 -5.29 -14.87 20.99
N ASN A 129 -4.99 -13.62 20.63
CA ASN A 129 -5.16 -12.44 21.47
C ASN A 129 -6.38 -11.60 21.07
N GLY A 130 -7.03 -11.88 19.94
CA GLY A 130 -8.12 -11.07 19.41
C GLY A 130 -7.67 -9.72 18.85
N SER A 131 -8.63 -8.94 18.34
CA SER A 131 -8.37 -7.56 17.91
C SER A 131 -8.08 -6.66 19.12
N GLN A 132 -7.00 -5.88 19.04
CA GLN A 132 -6.67 -4.86 20.04
C GLN A 132 -7.49 -3.56 19.84
N ILE A 133 -8.33 -3.49 18.80
CA ILE A 133 -9.14 -2.31 18.50
C ILE A 133 -10.39 -2.34 19.38
N LYS A 134 -10.53 -1.33 20.24
CA LYS A 134 -11.70 -1.16 21.12
C LYS A 134 -13.00 -1.24 20.31
N GLY A 135 -13.89 -2.15 20.71
CA GLY A 135 -15.18 -2.39 20.06
C GLY A 135 -15.18 -3.52 19.03
N GLN A 136 -14.02 -4.02 18.61
CA GLN A 136 -13.93 -5.23 17.78
C GLN A 136 -13.80 -6.46 18.68
N VAL A 137 -14.93 -6.95 19.19
CA VAL A 137 -14.98 -8.14 20.05
C VAL A 137 -15.71 -9.26 19.34
N GLY A 138 -15.09 -10.44 19.31
CA GLY A 138 -15.65 -11.62 18.68
C GLY A 138 -15.53 -11.61 17.16
N GLU A 139 -16.23 -12.54 16.53
CA GLU A 139 -16.19 -12.68 15.07
C GLU A 139 -17.06 -11.60 14.37
N PRO A 140 -16.74 -11.25 13.11
CA PRO A 140 -17.60 -10.39 12.30
C PRO A 140 -19.03 -10.96 12.21
N SER A 141 -20.01 -10.09 12.38
CA SER A 141 -21.44 -10.44 12.30
C SER A 141 -21.88 -10.79 10.87
N TYR A 142 -21.26 -10.17 9.87
CA TYR A 142 -21.52 -10.47 8.46
C TYR A 142 -20.66 -11.66 8.01
N LYS A 143 -21.32 -12.75 7.59
CA LYS A 143 -20.68 -14.02 7.24
C LYS A 143 -20.74 -14.36 5.74
N HIS A 144 -21.45 -13.55 4.97
CA HIS A 144 -21.65 -13.80 3.54
C HIS A 144 -20.52 -13.19 2.72
N GLU A 145 -20.35 -13.68 1.50
CA GLU A 145 -19.51 -12.99 0.54
C GLU A 145 -20.15 -11.65 0.17
N ILE A 146 -19.32 -10.61 0.08
CA ILE A 146 -19.79 -9.28 -0.34
C ILE A 146 -20.12 -9.33 -1.83
N GLU A 147 -21.39 -9.18 -2.16
CA GLU A 147 -21.86 -9.10 -3.54
C GLU A 147 -21.51 -7.75 -4.16
N VAL A 148 -20.85 -7.78 -5.32
CA VAL A 148 -20.61 -6.58 -6.13
C VAL A 148 -21.75 -6.49 -7.16
N PRO A 149 -22.50 -5.38 -7.20
CA PRO A 149 -23.65 -5.26 -8.08
C PRO A 149 -23.23 -5.24 -9.55
N VAL A 150 -24.01 -5.90 -10.41
CA VAL A 150 -23.87 -5.80 -11.86
C VAL A 150 -24.40 -4.43 -12.30
N ILE A 151 -23.52 -3.62 -12.89
CA ILE A 151 -23.91 -2.31 -13.42
C ILE A 151 -24.67 -2.52 -14.72
N ARG A 152 -25.85 -1.89 -14.83
CA ARG A 152 -26.68 -1.91 -16.04
C ARG A 152 -26.71 -0.53 -16.66
N GLY A 153 -26.52 -0.48 -17.98
CA GLY A 153 -26.63 0.76 -18.75
C GLY A 153 -28.09 1.19 -18.93
N HIS A 154 -28.28 2.38 -19.49
CA HIS A 154 -29.61 2.92 -19.79
C HIS A 154 -30.41 2.05 -20.78
N ASN A 155 -29.71 1.27 -21.61
CA ASN A 155 -30.31 0.30 -22.53
C ASN A 155 -30.67 -1.05 -21.86
N GLY A 156 -30.46 -1.18 -20.54
CA GLY A 156 -30.70 -2.41 -19.78
C GLY A 156 -29.60 -3.46 -19.89
N ASN A 157 -28.59 -3.28 -20.74
CA ASN A 157 -27.49 -4.21 -20.90
C ASN A 157 -26.47 -4.10 -19.76
N ASN A 158 -25.81 -5.20 -19.45
CA ASN A 158 -24.71 -5.20 -18.48
C ASN A 158 -23.54 -4.37 -19.03
N VAL A 159 -23.00 -3.50 -18.18
CA VAL A 159 -21.80 -2.73 -18.45
C VAL A 159 -20.59 -3.58 -18.07
N ASP A 160 -19.61 -3.67 -18.97
CA ASP A 160 -18.33 -4.27 -18.65
C ASP A 160 -17.53 -3.32 -17.75
N VAL A 161 -17.36 -3.73 -16.49
CA VAL A 161 -16.62 -2.97 -15.47
C VAL A 161 -15.13 -3.35 -15.39
N SER A 162 -14.66 -4.24 -16.27
CA SER A 162 -13.25 -4.68 -16.28
C SER A 162 -12.29 -3.56 -16.71
N ALA A 163 -12.76 -2.65 -17.56
CA ALA A 163 -12.06 -1.43 -17.94
C ALA A 163 -12.64 -0.22 -17.21
N PRO A 164 -11.80 0.68 -16.68
CA PRO A 164 -12.30 1.89 -16.04
C PRO A 164 -12.82 2.90 -17.08
N PRO A 165 -13.93 3.60 -16.81
CA PRO A 165 -14.42 4.65 -17.68
C PRO A 165 -13.47 5.85 -17.65
N THR A 166 -13.25 6.50 -18.79
CA THR A 166 -12.32 7.63 -18.92
C THR A 166 -13.02 8.98 -19.02
N ASP A 167 -14.31 8.99 -19.38
CA ASP A 167 -15.12 10.20 -19.45
C ASP A 167 -15.82 10.48 -18.12
N GLY A 168 -15.77 11.74 -17.70
CA GLY A 168 -16.36 12.24 -16.46
C GLY A 168 -15.85 13.64 -16.12
N TRP A 169 -16.36 14.22 -15.03
CA TRP A 169 -16.06 15.59 -14.61
C TRP A 169 -14.57 15.88 -14.38
N ARG A 170 -13.77 14.85 -14.03
CA ARG A 170 -12.33 15.01 -13.82
C ARG A 170 -11.57 15.37 -15.09
N LYS A 171 -12.07 14.94 -16.24
CA LYS A 171 -11.46 15.24 -17.54
C LYS A 171 -11.27 16.75 -17.74
N ILE A 172 -12.24 17.55 -17.29
CA ILE A 172 -12.16 19.02 -17.35
C ILE A 172 -11.01 19.55 -16.49
N ILE A 173 -10.82 19.02 -15.29
CA ILE A 173 -9.71 19.43 -14.40
C ILE A 173 -8.36 19.08 -15.04
N VAL A 174 -8.22 17.86 -15.56
CA VAL A 174 -6.95 17.37 -16.12
C VAL A 174 -6.60 18.08 -17.43
N GLU A 175 -7.58 18.32 -18.30
CA GLU A 175 -7.34 18.89 -19.63
C GLU A 175 -7.36 20.43 -19.65
N GLN A 176 -8.17 21.05 -18.78
CA GLN A 176 -8.48 22.48 -18.85
C GLN A 176 -8.25 23.24 -17.54
N GLY A 177 -7.94 22.53 -16.45
CA GLY A 177 -7.57 23.09 -15.17
C GLY A 177 -8.76 23.50 -14.27
N PRO A 178 -8.47 23.91 -13.02
CA PRO A 178 -9.48 24.24 -12.00
C PRO A 178 -10.46 25.34 -12.39
N ASP A 179 -10.01 26.39 -13.10
CA ASP A 179 -10.86 27.52 -13.48
C ASP A 179 -11.93 27.10 -14.50
N ALA A 180 -11.57 26.24 -15.46
CA ALA A 180 -12.49 25.69 -16.44
C ALA A 180 -13.51 24.76 -15.76
N PHE A 181 -13.05 23.92 -14.83
CA PHE A 181 -13.93 23.08 -14.02
C PHE A 181 -14.96 23.91 -13.24
N ALA A 182 -14.52 24.95 -12.53
CA ALA A 182 -15.43 25.83 -11.80
C ALA A 182 -16.43 26.58 -12.70
N LYS A 183 -16.03 26.96 -13.92
CA LYS A 183 -16.94 27.54 -14.93
C LYS A 183 -17.96 26.51 -15.41
N ALA A 184 -17.53 25.28 -15.71
CA ALA A 184 -18.41 24.20 -16.16
C ALA A 184 -19.44 23.83 -15.10
N VAL A 185 -19.04 23.74 -13.82
CA VAL A 185 -19.94 23.50 -12.69
C VAL A 185 -21.00 24.59 -12.58
N ARG A 186 -20.62 25.87 -12.69
CA ARG A 186 -21.57 27.00 -12.65
C ARG A 186 -22.53 27.05 -13.85
N ALA A 187 -22.10 26.53 -15.00
CA ALA A 187 -22.92 26.47 -16.20
C ALA A 187 -23.86 25.26 -16.24
N TYR A 188 -23.65 24.27 -15.36
CA TYR A 188 -24.47 23.07 -15.33
C TYR A 188 -25.88 23.38 -14.78
N PRO A 189 -26.96 23.08 -15.53
CA PRO A 189 -28.30 23.49 -15.14
C PRO A 189 -28.92 22.63 -14.03
N GLY A 190 -28.34 21.46 -13.73
CA GLY A 190 -28.85 20.53 -12.74
C GLY A 190 -28.14 20.62 -11.39
N VAL A 191 -28.57 19.77 -10.46
CA VAL A 191 -27.84 19.54 -9.20
C VAL A 191 -26.80 18.45 -9.45
N LEU A 192 -25.54 18.76 -9.14
CA LEU A 192 -24.48 17.75 -9.13
C LEU A 192 -24.40 17.09 -7.74
N ILE A 193 -23.97 15.83 -7.72
CA ILE A 193 -23.89 15.03 -6.50
C ILE A 193 -22.43 14.71 -6.18
N MET A 194 -22.04 14.97 -4.93
CA MET A 194 -20.82 14.44 -4.32
C MET A 194 -21.20 13.27 -3.43
N ASP A 195 -20.56 12.11 -3.65
CA ASP A 195 -20.72 10.96 -2.76
C ASP A 195 -19.71 11.01 -1.61
N THR A 196 -20.16 10.83 -0.37
CA THR A 196 -19.32 10.85 0.85
C THR A 196 -19.10 9.46 1.45
N THR A 197 -19.55 8.41 0.77
CA THR A 197 -19.47 7.01 1.24
C THR A 197 -18.05 6.62 1.62
N TRP A 198 -17.02 7.09 0.89
CA TRP A 198 -15.63 6.71 1.10
C TRP A 198 -14.90 7.54 2.16
N ARG A 199 -15.54 8.56 2.75
CA ARG A 199 -14.96 9.43 3.78
C ARG A 199 -15.94 9.72 4.91
N ASP A 200 -16.86 10.66 4.74
CA ASP A 200 -17.67 11.17 5.87
C ASP A 200 -18.68 10.16 6.41
N ALA A 201 -19.26 9.34 5.53
CA ALA A 201 -20.30 8.38 5.93
C ALA A 201 -19.77 7.38 6.97
N HIS A 202 -18.63 6.75 6.68
CA HIS A 202 -18.02 5.79 7.59
C HIS A 202 -17.24 6.47 8.72
N GLN A 203 -16.78 7.70 8.56
CA GLN A 203 -16.29 8.51 9.68
C GLN A 203 -17.39 8.71 10.74
N SER A 204 -18.61 8.99 10.29
CA SER A 204 -19.78 9.22 11.15
C SER A 204 -20.33 7.94 11.77
N LEU A 205 -20.45 6.88 10.98
CA LEU A 205 -21.17 5.65 11.39
C LEU A 205 -20.26 4.53 11.89
N LEU A 206 -19.01 4.48 11.40
CA LEU A 206 -18.10 3.35 11.60
C LEU A 206 -16.74 3.79 12.14
N ALA A 207 -16.67 4.94 12.80
CA ALA A 207 -15.44 5.50 13.40
C ALA A 207 -14.24 5.50 12.42
N THR A 208 -14.52 5.76 11.14
CA THR A 208 -13.52 5.83 10.07
C THR A 208 -12.82 4.50 9.77
N ARG A 209 -13.43 3.35 10.11
CA ARG A 209 -12.78 2.02 10.07
C ARG A 209 -12.92 1.26 8.75
N VAL A 210 -13.51 1.86 7.71
CA VAL A 210 -13.58 1.21 6.39
C VAL A 210 -12.18 1.14 5.76
N ARG A 211 -11.84 -0.06 5.29
CA ARG A 211 -10.49 -0.43 4.84
C ARG A 211 -10.32 -0.26 3.34
N THR A 212 -9.06 -0.12 2.92
CA THR A 212 -8.69 0.06 1.51
C THR A 212 -9.18 -1.10 0.65
N VAL A 213 -9.11 -2.32 1.16
CA VAL A 213 -9.56 -3.53 0.46
C VAL A 213 -11.05 -3.49 0.11
N ASP A 214 -11.89 -2.96 1.01
CA ASP A 214 -13.34 -2.91 0.81
C ASP A 214 -13.70 -1.81 -0.20
N LEU A 215 -13.02 -0.66 -0.13
CA LEU A 215 -13.19 0.44 -1.09
C LEU A 215 -12.75 0.02 -2.51
N LEU A 216 -11.59 -0.65 -2.62
CA LEU A 216 -11.10 -1.13 -3.92
C LEU A 216 -12.01 -2.19 -4.55
N ARG A 217 -12.65 -3.03 -3.73
CA ARG A 217 -13.57 -4.08 -4.21
C ARG A 217 -14.78 -3.49 -4.96
N ILE A 218 -15.25 -2.30 -4.57
CA ILE A 218 -16.41 -1.65 -5.20
C ILE A 218 -16.03 -0.54 -6.19
N ALA A 219 -14.77 -0.08 -6.19
CA ALA A 219 -14.32 1.10 -6.92
C ALA A 219 -14.67 1.10 -8.42
N ALA A 220 -14.47 -0.02 -9.12
CA ALA A 220 -14.81 -0.11 -10.54
C ALA A 220 -16.31 0.07 -10.79
N ALA A 221 -17.16 -0.60 -10.01
CA ALA A 221 -18.61 -0.46 -10.10
C ALA A 221 -19.06 0.98 -9.79
N THR A 222 -18.48 1.62 -8.76
CA THR A 222 -18.74 3.02 -8.42
C THR A 222 -18.35 3.97 -9.55
N SER A 223 -17.18 3.78 -10.17
CA SER A 223 -16.67 4.62 -11.27
C SER A 223 -17.62 4.65 -12.48
N HIS A 224 -18.26 3.51 -12.78
CA HIS A 224 -19.26 3.38 -13.83
C HIS A 224 -20.63 3.93 -13.40
N ALA A 225 -21.13 3.49 -12.24
CA ALA A 225 -22.45 3.86 -11.74
C ALA A 225 -22.59 5.36 -11.47
N LEU A 226 -21.54 5.98 -10.95
CA LEU A 226 -21.47 7.40 -10.62
C LEU A 226 -20.63 8.19 -11.61
N SER A 227 -20.54 7.76 -12.87
CA SER A 227 -19.70 8.40 -13.90
C SER A 227 -19.97 9.90 -14.11
N ASN A 228 -21.17 10.37 -13.77
CA ASN A 228 -21.55 11.79 -13.84
C ASN A 228 -21.56 12.51 -12.46
N ALA A 229 -20.98 11.92 -11.41
CA ALA A 229 -20.86 12.57 -10.10
C ALA A 229 -19.88 13.76 -10.16
N PHE A 230 -20.15 14.78 -9.34
CA PHE A 230 -19.26 15.93 -9.15
C PHE A 230 -17.91 15.48 -8.62
N SER A 231 -17.93 14.64 -7.58
CA SER A 231 -16.74 14.09 -6.95
C SER A 231 -17.09 12.90 -6.06
N LEU A 232 -16.07 12.09 -5.74
CA LEU A 232 -16.09 11.16 -4.62
C LEU A 232 -15.27 11.77 -3.48
N GLU A 233 -15.88 12.02 -2.34
CA GLU A 233 -15.16 12.39 -1.14
C GLU A 233 -14.58 11.14 -0.49
N CYS A 234 -13.26 11.00 -0.56
CA CYS A 234 -12.58 9.74 -0.26
C CYS A 234 -11.33 9.89 0.61
N TRP A 235 -11.01 11.10 1.06
CA TRP A 235 -9.74 11.38 1.73
C TRP A 235 -9.79 12.62 2.65
N GLY A 236 -8.75 12.81 3.46
CA GLY A 236 -8.70 13.88 4.46
C GLY A 236 -9.58 13.60 5.68
N GLY A 237 -9.80 14.63 6.51
CA GLY A 237 -10.40 14.45 7.82
C GLY A 237 -9.63 13.42 8.67
N ALA A 238 -10.34 12.53 9.36
CA ALA A 238 -9.73 11.49 10.20
C ALA A 238 -9.15 10.30 9.42
N THR A 239 -9.43 10.18 8.11
CA THR A 239 -9.02 8.98 7.35
C THR A 239 -7.51 8.81 7.28
N PHE A 240 -6.77 9.93 7.24
CA PHE A 240 -5.31 9.91 7.10
C PHE A 240 -4.62 9.26 8.32
N ASP A 241 -4.94 9.72 9.53
CA ASP A 241 -4.33 9.14 10.73
C ASP A 241 -4.92 7.77 11.07
N VAL A 242 -6.22 7.58 10.85
CA VAL A 242 -6.89 6.32 11.20
C VAL A 242 -6.36 5.16 10.36
N ALA A 243 -6.10 5.38 9.07
CA ALA A 243 -5.51 4.38 8.20
C ALA A 243 -4.19 3.84 8.78
N MET A 244 -3.28 4.73 9.18
CA MET A 244 -1.99 4.32 9.74
C MET A 244 -2.11 3.77 11.16
N ARG A 245 -2.88 4.45 12.02
CA ARG A 245 -2.92 4.19 13.46
C ARG A 245 -3.72 2.95 13.82
N PHE A 246 -4.83 2.70 13.11
CA PHE A 246 -5.78 1.67 13.49
C PHE A 246 -6.01 0.62 12.41
N LEU A 247 -5.80 0.95 11.13
CA LEU A 247 -5.98 -0.02 10.04
C LEU A 247 -4.65 -0.65 9.60
N TYR A 248 -3.51 -0.08 10.03
CA TYR A 248 -2.17 -0.49 9.62
C TYR A 248 -1.99 -0.46 8.09
N GLU A 249 -2.59 0.55 7.46
CA GLU A 249 -2.59 0.79 6.01
C GLU A 249 -2.04 2.20 5.72
N ASP A 250 -1.42 2.38 4.56
CA ASP A 250 -0.94 3.70 4.11
C ASP A 250 -2.09 4.46 3.41
N PRO A 251 -2.49 5.66 3.89
CA PRO A 251 -3.49 6.46 3.21
C PRO A 251 -3.06 6.86 1.79
N TRP A 252 -1.77 7.05 1.52
CA TRP A 252 -1.26 7.40 0.18
C TRP A 252 -1.44 6.26 -0.81
N ASP A 253 -1.14 5.02 -0.40
CA ASP A 253 -1.42 3.83 -1.21
C ASP A 253 -2.93 3.71 -1.49
N ARG A 254 -3.77 3.97 -0.48
CA ARG A 254 -5.23 4.02 -0.68
C ARG A 254 -5.62 5.03 -1.76
N LEU A 255 -5.09 6.25 -1.71
CA LEU A 255 -5.38 7.29 -2.70
C LEU A 255 -4.94 6.85 -4.11
N MET A 256 -3.70 6.38 -4.26
CA MET A 256 -3.13 6.02 -5.56
C MET A 256 -3.83 4.80 -6.18
N GLU A 257 -4.14 3.78 -5.39
CA GLU A 257 -4.84 2.58 -5.88
C GLU A 257 -6.31 2.90 -6.25
N LEU A 258 -7.02 3.69 -5.44
CA LEU A 258 -8.37 4.14 -5.79
C LEU A 258 -8.36 5.02 -7.05
N ARG A 259 -7.34 5.87 -7.22
CA ARG A 259 -7.22 6.75 -8.38
C ARG A 259 -7.03 5.97 -9.68
N LYS A 260 -6.27 4.88 -9.64
CA LYS A 260 -6.13 3.94 -10.76
C LYS A 260 -7.47 3.28 -11.11
N ALA A 261 -8.23 2.87 -10.10
CA ALA A 261 -9.51 2.19 -10.28
C ALA A 261 -10.66 3.11 -10.73
N VAL A 262 -10.60 4.40 -10.37
CA VAL A 262 -11.61 5.41 -10.71
C VAL A 262 -10.91 6.57 -11.40
N PRO A 263 -10.67 6.59 -12.72
CA PRO A 263 -9.91 7.66 -13.36
C PRO A 263 -10.77 8.86 -13.83
N ASN A 264 -12.10 8.72 -13.88
CA ASN A 264 -13.03 9.70 -14.46
C ASN A 264 -13.70 10.67 -13.46
N ILE A 265 -13.90 10.27 -12.20
CA ILE A 265 -14.60 11.10 -11.19
C ILE A 265 -13.56 11.88 -10.38
N PRO A 266 -13.74 13.20 -10.15
CA PRO A 266 -12.85 13.96 -9.28
C PRO A 266 -12.79 13.36 -7.87
N PHE A 267 -11.61 13.23 -7.30
CA PHE A 267 -11.46 12.92 -5.89
C PHE A 267 -11.45 14.19 -5.07
N GLN A 268 -12.18 14.15 -3.96
CA GLN A 268 -12.32 15.25 -3.03
C GLN A 268 -11.82 14.88 -1.65
N MET A 269 -11.16 15.84 -1.00
CA MET A 269 -10.73 15.73 0.39
C MET A 269 -11.19 16.91 1.24
N LEU A 270 -11.32 16.64 2.54
CA LEU A 270 -11.48 17.66 3.57
C LEU A 270 -10.11 18.07 4.12
N LEU A 271 -9.77 19.35 4.02
CA LEU A 271 -8.50 19.95 4.44
C LEU A 271 -8.75 21.04 5.48
N ARG A 272 -8.03 21.00 6.61
CA ARG A 272 -8.01 22.10 7.57
C ARG A 272 -6.92 23.09 7.18
N GLY A 273 -7.29 24.35 6.91
CA GLY A 273 -6.42 25.33 6.24
C GLY A 273 -5.00 25.44 6.80
N ALA A 274 -4.84 25.60 8.11
CA ALA A 274 -3.54 25.79 8.77
C ALA A 274 -2.79 24.49 9.10
N ASN A 275 -3.48 23.34 9.10
CA ASN A 275 -2.94 22.10 9.69
C ASN A 275 -2.93 20.93 8.70
N ALA A 276 -3.38 21.14 7.47
CA ALA A 276 -3.67 20.08 6.50
C ALA A 276 -4.59 18.98 7.09
N VAL A 277 -4.02 17.82 7.41
CA VAL A 277 -4.71 16.66 8.03
C VAL A 277 -4.20 16.34 9.44
N GLY A 278 -3.34 17.19 10.00
CA GLY A 278 -2.69 16.95 11.28
C GLY A 278 -3.36 17.63 12.48
N TYR A 279 -2.88 17.26 13.66
CA TYR A 279 -3.46 17.65 14.95
C TYR A 279 -2.84 18.91 15.56
N THR A 280 -1.77 19.45 14.96
CA THR A 280 -1.07 20.65 15.41
C THR A 280 -0.86 21.64 14.27
N SER A 281 -0.39 22.83 14.58
CA SER A 281 0.01 23.81 13.58
C SER A 281 1.33 23.39 12.95
N TYR A 282 1.45 23.54 11.63
CA TYR A 282 2.68 23.25 10.89
C TYR A 282 3.22 24.51 10.24
N PRO A 283 4.54 24.60 10.01
CA PRO A 283 5.09 25.68 9.21
C PRO A 283 4.58 25.60 7.77
N ASP A 284 4.43 26.75 7.12
CA ASP A 284 3.79 26.90 5.80
C ASP A 284 4.31 25.91 4.76
N ASN A 285 5.63 25.68 4.72
CA ASN A 285 6.29 24.79 3.78
C ASN A 285 5.76 23.34 3.84
N VAL A 286 5.33 22.88 5.02
CA VAL A 286 4.73 21.55 5.18
C VAL A 286 3.35 21.50 4.52
N VAL A 287 2.55 22.56 4.63
CA VAL A 287 1.23 22.63 4.00
C VAL A 287 1.36 22.69 2.47
N TYR A 288 2.32 23.46 1.95
CA TYR A 288 2.62 23.49 0.51
C TYR A 288 3.04 22.11 -0.02
N GLU A 289 4.01 21.46 0.63
CA GLU A 289 4.49 20.14 0.20
C GLU A 289 3.37 19.09 0.30
N PHE A 290 2.55 19.13 1.35
CA PHE A 290 1.41 18.22 1.49
C PHE A 290 0.42 18.37 0.33
N CYS A 291 0.05 19.60 -0.04
CA CYS A 291 -0.89 19.85 -1.13
C CYS A 291 -0.29 19.42 -2.48
N ASP A 292 0.99 19.73 -2.73
CA ASP A 292 1.71 19.29 -3.93
C ASP A 292 1.72 17.75 -4.07
N LYS A 293 2.04 17.02 -3.00
CA LYS A 293 1.99 15.56 -3.00
C LYS A 293 0.58 15.03 -3.19
N ALA A 294 -0.42 15.63 -2.54
CA ALA A 294 -1.82 15.22 -2.66
C ALA A 294 -2.32 15.32 -4.11
N VAL A 295 -2.05 16.44 -4.80
CA VAL A 295 -2.41 16.60 -6.22
C VAL A 295 -1.67 15.59 -7.09
N LYS A 296 -0.35 15.44 -6.90
CA LYS A 296 0.47 14.46 -7.66
C LYS A 296 0.03 13.01 -7.46
N ALA A 297 -0.49 12.67 -6.27
CA ALA A 297 -1.04 11.34 -5.97
C ALA A 297 -2.45 11.13 -6.53
N GLY A 298 -3.12 12.18 -7.02
CA GLY A 298 -4.41 12.11 -7.70
C GLY A 298 -5.60 12.73 -6.95
N MET A 299 -5.35 13.62 -5.99
CA MET A 299 -6.40 14.45 -5.38
C MET A 299 -6.74 15.64 -6.29
N ASP A 300 -8.03 15.89 -6.54
CA ASP A 300 -8.46 16.92 -7.48
C ASP A 300 -9.09 18.13 -6.77
N VAL A 301 -9.97 17.89 -5.78
CA VAL A 301 -10.76 18.93 -5.09
C VAL A 301 -10.43 18.99 -3.60
N PHE A 302 -10.13 20.19 -3.10
CA PHE A 302 -9.82 20.42 -1.70
C PHE A 302 -10.91 21.31 -1.09
N ARG A 303 -11.71 20.72 -0.20
CA ARG A 303 -12.63 21.44 0.66
C ARG A 303 -11.86 21.99 1.85
N ILE A 304 -11.62 23.30 1.85
CA ILE A 304 -10.80 23.98 2.84
C ILE A 304 -11.70 24.70 3.83
N PHE A 305 -11.56 24.37 5.11
CA PHE A 305 -12.31 25.00 6.18
C PHE A 305 -11.40 25.43 7.34
N ASP A 306 -11.91 26.36 8.14
CA ASP A 306 -11.38 26.69 9.46
C ASP A 306 -12.50 26.47 10.50
N SER A 307 -12.14 25.93 11.66
CA SER A 307 -13.09 25.57 12.72
C SER A 307 -13.87 26.76 13.29
N LEU A 308 -13.42 27.99 13.06
CA LEU A 308 -14.03 29.23 13.55
C LEU A 308 -14.48 30.15 12.40
N ASN A 309 -14.52 29.66 11.15
CA ASN A 309 -14.72 30.47 9.95
C ASN A 309 -13.72 31.64 9.81
N TYR A 310 -12.51 31.50 10.37
CA TYR A 310 -11.52 32.56 10.29
C TYR A 310 -10.76 32.50 8.95
N VAL A 311 -11.11 33.40 8.04
CA VAL A 311 -10.60 33.42 6.65
C VAL A 311 -9.08 33.50 6.58
N GLU A 312 -8.43 34.22 7.49
CA GLU A 312 -6.97 34.33 7.53
C GLU A 312 -6.29 32.96 7.68
N ASN A 313 -6.84 32.05 8.48
CA ASN A 313 -6.33 30.68 8.64
C ASN A 313 -6.55 29.81 7.40
N MET A 314 -7.47 30.19 6.51
CA MET A 314 -7.72 29.46 5.27
C MET A 314 -6.83 29.92 4.12
N LYS A 315 -6.27 31.14 4.18
CA LYS A 315 -5.46 31.71 3.09
C LYS A 315 -4.27 30.82 2.70
N LEU A 316 -3.55 30.28 3.68
CA LEU A 316 -2.41 29.39 3.43
C LEU A 316 -2.83 28.14 2.65
N GLY A 317 -3.87 27.43 3.12
CA GLY A 317 -4.38 26.24 2.44
C GLY A 317 -4.90 26.55 1.04
N ILE A 318 -5.63 27.66 0.88
CA ILE A 318 -6.12 28.13 -0.43
C ILE A 318 -4.96 28.38 -1.39
N ASP A 319 -3.93 29.11 -0.95
CA ASP A 319 -2.77 29.40 -1.78
C ASP A 319 -1.98 28.13 -2.12
N ALA A 320 -1.77 27.24 -1.15
CA ALA A 320 -1.08 25.98 -1.33
C ALA A 320 -1.77 25.07 -2.37
N VAL A 321 -3.09 24.91 -2.27
CA VAL A 321 -3.85 24.11 -3.25
C VAL A 321 -3.82 24.75 -4.63
N LYS A 322 -3.97 26.08 -4.74
CA LYS A 322 -3.86 26.77 -6.02
C LYS A 322 -2.50 26.58 -6.67
N LYS A 323 -1.41 26.71 -5.91
CA LYS A 323 -0.04 26.48 -6.41
C LYS A 323 0.20 25.03 -6.82
N ALA A 324 -0.40 24.07 -6.10
CA ALA A 324 -0.35 22.66 -6.46
C ALA A 324 -1.20 22.32 -7.71
N GLY A 325 -2.09 23.21 -8.15
CA GLY A 325 -2.96 23.00 -9.30
C GLY A 325 -4.29 22.31 -8.99
N GLY A 326 -4.67 22.20 -7.72
CA GLY A 326 -5.95 21.62 -7.29
C GLY A 326 -7.12 22.60 -7.36
N VAL A 327 -8.34 22.06 -7.34
CA VAL A 327 -9.57 22.86 -7.21
C VAL A 327 -9.77 23.27 -5.75
N VAL A 328 -9.93 24.57 -5.51
CA VAL A 328 -10.25 25.12 -4.19
C VAL A 328 -11.76 25.24 -4.00
N GLU A 329 -12.27 24.58 -2.96
CA GLU A 329 -13.61 24.78 -2.42
C GLU A 329 -13.49 25.40 -1.02
N ALA A 330 -13.53 26.74 -0.93
CA ALA A 330 -13.48 27.44 0.35
C ALA A 330 -14.82 27.31 1.10
N THR A 331 -14.75 26.95 2.38
CA THR A 331 -15.93 26.51 3.14
C THR A 331 -16.35 27.55 4.17
N VAL A 332 -17.67 27.72 4.30
CA VAL A 332 -18.29 28.38 5.45
C VAL A 332 -18.98 27.30 6.29
N CYS A 333 -18.54 27.12 7.52
CA CYS A 333 -19.21 26.25 8.48
C CYS A 333 -20.48 26.95 8.97
N TYR A 334 -21.63 26.35 8.69
CA TYR A 334 -22.91 26.84 9.19
C TYR A 334 -23.07 26.55 10.68
N THR A 335 -23.60 27.52 11.43
CA THR A 335 -24.03 27.37 12.83
C THR A 335 -25.18 28.34 13.11
N GLY A 336 -25.95 28.08 14.17
CA GLY A 336 -27.10 28.90 14.51
C GLY A 336 -28.32 28.63 13.64
N ASP A 337 -29.14 29.66 13.45
CA ASP A 337 -30.43 29.57 12.74
C ASP A 337 -30.73 30.90 12.05
N VAL A 338 -30.42 30.98 10.75
CA VAL A 338 -30.65 32.19 9.92
C VAL A 338 -32.13 32.52 9.73
N SER A 339 -33.04 31.59 10.04
CA SER A 339 -34.48 31.83 10.00
C SER A 339 -35.00 32.51 11.27
N ASN A 340 -34.21 32.51 12.36
CA ASN A 340 -34.60 33.08 13.64
C ASN A 340 -34.09 34.53 13.77
N PRO A 341 -34.98 35.55 13.72
CA PRO A 341 -34.57 36.95 13.76
C PRO A 341 -33.97 37.37 15.11
N GLU A 342 -34.12 36.59 16.19
CA GLU A 342 -33.51 36.88 17.49
C GLU A 342 -32.02 36.50 17.55
N LYS A 343 -31.55 35.61 16.66
CA LYS A 343 -30.14 35.25 16.53
C LYS A 343 -29.43 36.31 15.70
N LYS A 344 -28.69 37.21 16.38
CA LYS A 344 -28.04 38.38 15.73
C LYS A 344 -26.58 38.16 15.32
N LYS A 345 -25.96 37.04 15.70
CA LYS A 345 -24.53 36.78 15.43
C LYS A 345 -24.30 36.05 14.10
N TYR A 346 -25.04 34.97 13.87
CA TYR A 346 -25.00 34.15 12.65
C TYR A 346 -26.43 33.86 12.22
#